data_AF-H5UR67-F1
#
_entry.id   AF-H5UR67-F1
#
_cell.length_a   1.000
_cell.length_b   1.000
_cell.length_c   1.000
_cell.angle_alpha   90.00
_cell.angle_beta   90.00
_cell.angle_gamma   90.00
#
_symmetry.space_group_name_H-M   'P 1'
#
loop_
_entity.id
_entity.type
_entity.pdbx_description
1 polymer ?
#
loop_
_entity_poly.entity_id
_entity_poly.type
_entity_poly.pdbx_seq_one_letter_code
_entity_poly.pdbx_strand_id
1 'polypeptide(L)'
;MLTTGATRRRWRAGVVGGSTAALAAVTVAVTGPTGWRIAASQESARPPASRATTSPPAADAAGGEERRTVDGLPPFRAIPFDLTSEGVPLPYDVTPLPLAPTGRPVDEAGIVQYREPDGTLHDHPVVQAGQILGWLAAAKTSDDPRYLRSAVRHGDRLVARSVRSRGARFFPYDMAFPLHGDRRHVMPRPWYSAMAQGQVLAAFLRLHEATGDARWRRAADETFASFTVPRQEGQPWVSDVHPDGSLWLEEYPHPETPDSAYNGHHFALFGVYEYWRATGRPEAADLVRGALTASLRSAPEFRRPGELSRYCLTHDVRSAKYHGIHVRQLYVLAGLSGDPRFARWADVFLADAPAAHTGGPGRLAATGHRLLTLDDDGSVTGVTRVELDRPRAVTFDARARVAGEDGVWLRLASAAHRGRWVREDPASAFVTGFDETYPFTPARRLPLTGTTRDVYRIDVAGRRRVGSLDPRDQTVLVGGRAVHDGLPLVRLAEGPHAGSYLPLAAVVTGPTGSTGSTDSSGSTGEDQRFR
;
A
#
# COMPACT_ATOMS: atom_id res chain seq x y z
N MET A 1 -41.30 -14.92 63.49
CA MET A 1 -40.56 -14.99 64.77
C MET A 1 -39.21 -14.33 64.58
N LEU A 2 -38.86 -13.46 65.53
CA LEU A 2 -37.69 -12.57 65.56
C LEU A 2 -36.35 -13.31 65.56
N THR A 3 -35.31 -12.65 65.03
CA THR A 3 -34.02 -12.22 65.66
C THR A 3 -32.91 -12.21 64.59
N THR A 4 -32.45 -11.07 64.07
CA THR A 4 -31.39 -10.15 64.57
C THR A 4 -30.07 -10.79 64.97
N GLY A 5 -28.99 -10.37 64.30
CA GLY A 5 -27.61 -10.66 64.70
C GLY A 5 -26.58 -9.95 63.81
N ALA A 6 -26.41 -8.64 63.99
CA ALA A 6 -25.32 -7.89 63.39
C ALA A 6 -24.06 -8.01 64.25
N THR A 7 -22.91 -8.29 63.64
CA THR A 7 -21.59 -7.95 64.21
C THR A 7 -20.68 -7.39 63.11
N ARG A 8 -20.27 -6.13 63.31
CA ARG A 8 -19.18 -5.48 62.58
C ARG A 8 -17.84 -6.07 63.04
N ARG A 9 -16.88 -6.27 62.12
CA ARG A 9 -15.49 -5.77 62.27
C ARG A 9 -14.60 -6.04 61.05
N ARG A 10 -13.93 -4.95 60.66
CA ARG A 10 -12.57 -4.81 60.09
C ARG A 10 -12.30 -5.31 58.67
N TRP A 11 -12.28 -4.32 57.77
CA TRP A 11 -11.53 -4.32 56.53
C TRP A 11 -10.03 -4.58 56.80
N ARG A 12 -9.50 -5.63 56.19
CA ARG A 12 -8.08 -5.75 55.81
C ARG A 12 -8.05 -5.94 54.30
N ALA A 13 -7.33 -5.05 53.63
CA ALA A 13 -7.08 -5.11 52.19
C ALA A 13 -6.31 -6.40 51.86
N GLY A 14 -6.95 -7.27 51.10
CA GLY A 14 -6.31 -8.39 50.41
C GLY A 14 -6.17 -8.03 48.94
N VAL A 15 -4.93 -7.95 48.48
CA VAL A 15 -4.55 -7.77 47.07
C VAL A 15 -5.13 -8.92 46.25
N VAL A 16 -6.08 -8.64 45.37
CA VAL A 16 -6.51 -9.56 44.32
C VAL A 16 -5.65 -9.27 43.10
N GLY A 17 -4.79 -10.23 42.77
CA GLY A 17 -4.04 -10.24 41.52
C GLY A 17 -5.01 -10.33 40.34
N GLY A 18 -5.14 -9.22 39.62
CA GLY A 18 -5.77 -9.19 38.31
C GLY A 18 -4.91 -9.97 37.34
N SER A 19 -5.41 -11.11 36.87
CA SER A 19 -4.85 -11.81 35.73
C SER A 19 -5.17 -10.99 34.48
N THR A 20 -4.17 -10.31 33.94
CA THR A 20 -4.23 -9.66 32.63
C THR A 20 -4.34 -10.76 31.57
N ALA A 21 -5.52 -10.87 30.97
CA ALA A 21 -5.72 -11.68 29.78
C ALA A 21 -4.89 -11.08 28.64
N ALA A 22 -3.86 -11.80 28.21
CA ALA A 22 -3.07 -11.44 27.04
C ALA A 22 -3.95 -11.54 25.78
N LEU A 23 -4.23 -10.41 25.15
CA LEU A 23 -4.77 -10.36 23.79
C LEU A 23 -3.69 -10.89 22.84
N ALA A 24 -3.90 -12.08 22.29
CA ALA A 24 -3.08 -12.62 21.23
C ALA A 24 -3.37 -11.88 19.92
N ALA A 25 -2.37 -11.16 19.41
CA ALA A 25 -2.41 -10.51 18.10
C ALA A 25 -2.50 -11.56 16.98
N VAL A 26 -3.62 -11.56 16.25
CA VAL A 26 -3.86 -12.44 15.11
C VAL A 26 -3.06 -11.93 13.91
N THR A 27 -2.14 -12.76 13.43
CA THR A 27 -1.27 -12.45 12.28
C THR A 27 -1.85 -13.08 11.01
N VAL A 28 -2.32 -12.27 10.06
CA VAL A 28 -2.71 -12.75 8.72
C VAL A 28 -1.64 -12.37 7.69
N ALA A 29 -0.91 -13.39 7.22
CA ALA A 29 0.10 -13.25 6.19
C ALA A 29 -0.49 -13.40 4.76
N VAL A 30 -0.95 -12.30 4.16
CA VAL A 30 -1.43 -12.28 2.75
C VAL A 30 -0.26 -12.22 1.77
N THR A 31 0.38 -13.36 1.48
CA THR A 31 1.46 -13.44 0.47
C THR A 31 0.94 -13.13 -0.92
N GLY A 32 1.79 -12.49 -1.69
CA GLY A 32 1.61 -12.07 -3.05
C GLY A 32 2.98 -11.66 -3.58
N PRO A 33 3.08 -10.86 -4.63
CA PRO A 33 4.14 -11.17 -5.56
C PRO A 33 5.50 -10.51 -5.36
N THR A 34 6.47 -11.39 -5.09
CA THR A 34 7.92 -11.38 -5.30
C THR A 34 8.67 -10.36 -4.48
N GLY A 35 8.96 -10.80 -3.25
CA GLY A 35 9.53 -10.02 -2.15
C GLY A 35 8.75 -10.19 -0.85
N TRP A 36 7.60 -10.87 -0.87
CA TRP A 36 6.65 -10.84 0.24
C TRP A 36 7.00 -11.93 1.26
N ARG A 37 8.00 -11.67 2.11
CA ARG A 37 8.02 -12.25 3.45
C ARG A 37 7.07 -11.44 4.32
N ILE A 38 6.02 -12.09 4.78
CA ILE A 38 5.00 -11.44 5.60
C ILE A 38 5.14 -11.94 7.01
N ALA A 39 5.75 -11.09 7.82
CA ALA A 39 5.66 -11.17 9.26
C ALA A 39 4.40 -10.43 9.73
N ALA A 40 3.99 -10.76 10.95
CA ALA A 40 2.88 -10.16 11.69
C ALA A 40 2.76 -8.65 11.54
N SER A 41 1.53 -8.16 11.37
CA SER A 41 1.16 -6.83 11.81
C SER A 41 1.39 -6.78 13.32
N GLN A 42 2.44 -6.08 13.76
CA GLN A 42 2.37 -5.48 15.08
C GLN A 42 1.47 -4.26 14.95
N GLU A 43 0.43 -4.27 15.77
CA GLU A 43 -0.39 -3.12 16.07
C GLU A 43 0.55 -2.08 16.69
N SER A 44 1.05 -1.16 15.87
CA SER A 44 1.77 -0.01 16.40
C SER A 44 0.74 0.90 17.04
N ALA A 45 0.91 1.18 18.33
CA ALA A 45 0.17 2.22 19.03
C ALA A 45 0.09 3.49 18.16
N ARG A 46 -1.08 4.13 18.22
CA ARG A 46 -1.45 5.32 17.46
C ARG A 46 -0.39 6.41 17.66
N PRO A 47 0.46 6.73 16.67
CA PRO A 47 1.38 7.86 16.83
C PRO A 47 0.56 9.15 16.84
N PRO A 48 0.83 10.09 17.77
CA PRO A 48 0.20 11.39 17.76
C PRO A 48 0.68 12.22 16.58
N ALA A 49 -0.21 13.07 16.06
CA ALA A 49 -0.01 13.83 14.84
C ALA A 49 1.23 14.73 14.91
N SER A 50 2.12 14.60 13.92
CA SER A 50 3.23 15.53 13.72
C SER A 50 2.83 16.62 12.71
N ARG A 51 3.21 17.87 12.97
CA ARG A 51 3.00 18.99 12.04
C ARG A 51 4.04 18.92 10.92
N ALA A 52 3.73 18.16 9.86
CA ALA A 52 4.44 18.28 8.59
C ALA A 52 3.78 19.37 7.73
N THR A 53 4.51 20.43 7.41
CA THR A 53 4.09 21.47 6.45
C THR A 53 4.53 21.08 5.04
N THR A 54 3.87 20.08 4.47
CA THR A 54 3.92 19.87 3.02
C THR A 54 2.53 20.16 2.48
N SER A 55 2.39 21.32 1.84
CA SER A 55 1.18 21.69 1.13
C SER A 55 0.83 20.57 0.15
N PRO A 56 -0.44 20.16 0.05
CA PRO A 56 -0.85 19.24 -1.00
C PRO A 56 -0.41 19.82 -2.35
N PRO A 57 -0.05 18.97 -3.34
CA PRO A 57 0.05 19.48 -4.71
C PRO A 57 -1.23 20.28 -4.99
N ALA A 58 -1.09 21.47 -5.57
CA ALA A 58 -2.25 22.25 -5.99
C ALA A 58 -3.22 21.28 -6.68
N ALA A 59 -4.48 21.31 -6.27
CA ALA A 59 -5.52 20.62 -7.00
C ALA A 59 -5.54 21.29 -8.38
N ASP A 60 -4.72 20.78 -9.31
CA ASP A 60 -4.81 21.15 -10.72
C ASP A 60 -6.28 20.95 -11.06
N ALA A 61 -6.92 22.08 -11.35
CA ALA A 61 -8.35 22.23 -11.39
C ALA A 61 -9.00 21.07 -12.16
N ALA A 62 -10.22 20.72 -11.73
CA ALA A 62 -11.13 19.75 -12.34
C ALA A 62 -11.53 20.10 -13.79
N GLY A 63 -10.55 20.33 -14.67
CA GLY A 63 -10.71 20.45 -16.10
C GLY A 63 -10.56 19.07 -16.71
N GLY A 64 -11.68 18.48 -17.16
CA GLY A 64 -11.68 17.23 -17.91
C GLY A 64 -12.45 16.07 -17.26
N GLU A 65 -13.12 16.24 -16.11
CA GLU A 65 -14.05 15.20 -15.66
C GLU A 65 -15.31 15.17 -16.53
N GLU A 66 -15.64 13.99 -17.02
CA GLU A 66 -16.82 13.73 -17.85
C GLU A 66 -17.78 12.79 -17.13
N ARG A 67 -19.07 12.93 -17.43
CA ARG A 67 -20.08 11.97 -16.98
C ARG A 67 -19.99 10.72 -17.85
N ARG A 68 -19.77 9.56 -17.24
CA ARG A 68 -19.75 8.25 -17.89
C ARG A 68 -20.91 7.39 -17.42
N THR A 69 -21.31 6.47 -18.28
CA THR A 69 -22.41 5.53 -18.04
C THR A 69 -21.97 4.14 -18.44
N VAL A 70 -22.14 3.19 -17.53
CA VAL A 70 -21.97 1.76 -17.78
C VAL A 70 -23.28 1.11 -17.41
N ASP A 71 -23.83 0.28 -18.30
CA ASP A 71 -25.11 -0.37 -18.08
C ASP A 71 -25.16 -1.09 -16.73
N GLY A 72 -26.22 -0.82 -15.97
CA GLY A 72 -26.42 -1.34 -14.62
C GLY A 72 -25.97 -0.40 -13.51
N LEU A 73 -25.01 0.51 -13.74
CA LEU A 73 -24.55 1.46 -12.71
C LEU A 73 -25.20 2.83 -12.85
N PRO A 74 -25.37 3.57 -11.73
CA PRO A 74 -25.59 5.01 -11.79
C PRO A 74 -24.47 5.71 -12.58
N PRO A 75 -24.75 6.83 -13.25
CA PRO A 75 -23.71 7.59 -13.93
C PRO A 75 -22.68 8.14 -12.94
N PHE A 76 -21.40 8.09 -13.30
CA PHE A 76 -20.29 8.52 -12.46
C PHE A 76 -19.38 9.51 -13.20
N ARG A 77 -18.50 10.18 -12.47
CA ARG A 77 -17.51 11.11 -13.02
C ARG A 77 -16.21 10.38 -13.31
N ALA A 78 -15.62 10.66 -14.46
CA ALA A 78 -14.34 10.09 -14.85
C ALA A 78 -13.50 11.11 -15.61
N ILE A 79 -12.21 11.19 -15.28
CA ILE A 79 -11.19 11.83 -16.10
C ILE A 79 -10.87 10.89 -17.28
N PRO A 80 -10.74 11.39 -18.51
CA PRO A 80 -10.42 10.59 -19.69
C PRO A 80 -8.93 10.24 -19.70
N PHE A 81 -8.48 9.45 -18.71
CA PHE A 81 -7.10 8.96 -18.67
C PHE A 81 -6.76 8.20 -19.96
N ASP A 82 -5.56 8.44 -20.45
CA ASP A 82 -4.98 7.69 -21.55
C ASP A 82 -4.48 6.34 -21.02
N LEU A 83 -5.39 5.37 -20.99
CA LEU A 83 -5.07 4.04 -20.52
C LEU A 83 -4.08 3.40 -21.49
N THR A 84 -2.86 3.12 -21.00
CA THR A 84 -1.85 2.44 -21.80
C THR A 84 -1.79 0.96 -21.42
N SER A 85 -1.58 0.09 -22.41
CA SER A 85 -1.24 -1.32 -22.20
C SER A 85 0.17 -1.66 -22.71
N GLU A 86 0.81 -0.73 -23.42
CA GLU A 86 2.10 -0.93 -24.07
C GLU A 86 3.24 -0.64 -23.07
N GLY A 87 4.17 -1.58 -22.96
CA GLY A 87 5.32 -1.45 -22.06
C GLY A 87 4.97 -1.48 -20.57
N VAL A 88 3.69 -1.64 -20.19
CA VAL A 88 3.24 -1.73 -18.80
C VAL A 88 3.04 -3.20 -18.38
N PRO A 89 3.76 -3.68 -17.35
CA PRO A 89 3.55 -4.98 -16.76
C PRO A 89 2.11 -5.14 -16.28
N LEU A 90 1.62 -6.37 -16.30
CA LEU A 90 0.31 -6.66 -15.74
C LEU A 90 0.37 -6.45 -14.22
N PRO A 91 -0.61 -5.74 -13.61
CA PRO A 91 -0.60 -5.48 -12.16
C PRO A 91 -0.51 -6.75 -11.30
N TYR A 92 -1.04 -7.86 -11.79
CA TYR A 92 -0.91 -9.19 -11.20
C TYR A 92 0.14 -10.05 -11.90
N ASP A 93 1.22 -9.45 -12.39
CA ASP A 93 2.43 -10.21 -12.72
C ASP A 93 3.16 -10.54 -11.42
N VAL A 94 3.24 -11.85 -11.13
CA VAL A 94 3.55 -12.31 -9.79
C VAL A 94 4.83 -13.15 -9.68
N THR A 95 5.38 -13.37 -8.47
CA THR A 95 6.45 -14.38 -8.34
C THR A 95 5.90 -15.73 -8.72
N PRO A 96 6.75 -16.55 -9.34
CA PRO A 96 6.71 -17.99 -9.15
C PRO A 96 6.59 -18.36 -7.67
N LEU A 97 5.50 -19.03 -7.30
CA LEU A 97 5.36 -19.64 -5.98
C LEU A 97 5.92 -21.08 -6.00
N PRO A 98 6.43 -21.60 -4.86
CA PRO A 98 6.73 -23.01 -4.75
C PRO A 98 5.46 -23.87 -4.93
N LEU A 99 5.63 -25.10 -5.40
CA LEU A 99 4.50 -25.98 -5.66
C LEU A 99 3.71 -26.31 -4.37
N ALA A 100 4.41 -26.56 -3.27
CA ALA A 100 3.78 -26.71 -1.96
C ALA A 100 3.40 -25.33 -1.40
N PRO A 101 2.12 -25.08 -1.05
CA PRO A 101 1.72 -23.85 -0.36
C PRO A 101 2.46 -23.72 0.96
N THR A 102 3.33 -22.71 1.09
CA THR A 102 4.09 -22.47 2.32
C THR A 102 3.28 -21.60 3.28
N GLY A 103 3.21 -22.00 4.54
CA GLY A 103 2.56 -21.22 5.60
C GLY A 103 1.04 -21.10 5.48
N ARG A 104 0.38 -21.93 4.65
CA ARG A 104 -1.08 -21.96 4.49
C ARG A 104 -1.61 -23.37 4.66
N PRO A 105 -2.71 -23.57 5.41
CA PRO A 105 -3.37 -24.87 5.44
C PRO A 105 -4.01 -25.17 4.09
N VAL A 106 -4.15 -26.46 3.82
CA VAL A 106 -4.93 -26.96 2.69
C VAL A 106 -6.03 -27.87 3.21
N ASP A 107 -7.14 -27.94 2.48
CA ASP A 107 -8.18 -28.93 2.73
C ASP A 107 -7.81 -30.31 2.15
N GLU A 108 -8.72 -31.28 2.28
CA GLU A 108 -8.56 -32.63 1.74
C GLU A 108 -8.38 -32.68 0.21
N ALA A 109 -8.90 -31.67 -0.52
CA ALA A 109 -8.73 -31.52 -1.96
C ALA A 109 -7.42 -30.78 -2.34
N GLY A 110 -6.59 -30.44 -1.35
CA GLY A 110 -5.35 -29.70 -1.56
C GLY A 110 -5.58 -28.27 -2.05
N ILE A 111 -6.71 -27.64 -1.68
CA ILE A 111 -7.01 -26.23 -1.91
C ILE A 111 -6.51 -25.43 -0.72
N VAL A 112 -5.82 -24.30 -0.97
CA VAL A 112 -5.41 -23.38 0.10
C VAL A 112 -6.63 -22.76 0.81
N GLN A 113 -6.61 -22.83 2.13
CA GLN A 113 -7.67 -22.32 3.01
C GLN A 113 -7.15 -21.14 3.86
N TYR A 114 -8.05 -20.26 4.25
CA TYR A 114 -7.81 -19.32 5.34
C TYR A 114 -8.08 -20.00 6.68
N ARG A 115 -7.26 -19.71 7.70
CA ARG A 115 -7.43 -20.25 9.05
C ARG A 115 -7.82 -19.14 10.01
N GLU A 116 -8.98 -19.30 10.64
CA GLU A 116 -9.39 -18.45 11.75
C GLU A 116 -8.59 -18.75 13.03
N PRO A 117 -8.56 -17.83 14.01
CA PRO A 117 -7.83 -18.04 15.27
C PRO A 117 -8.25 -19.28 16.05
N ASP A 118 -9.49 -19.72 15.91
CA ASP A 118 -10.03 -20.93 16.54
C ASP A 118 -9.64 -22.23 15.79
N GLY A 119 -8.96 -22.10 14.66
CA GLY A 119 -8.50 -23.20 13.82
C GLY A 119 -9.44 -23.54 12.65
N THR A 120 -10.62 -22.94 12.57
CA THR A 120 -11.60 -23.18 11.49
C THR A 120 -11.02 -22.78 10.14
N LEU A 121 -11.33 -23.56 9.10
CA LEU A 121 -10.84 -23.36 7.73
C LEU A 121 -11.96 -22.85 6.82
N HIS A 122 -11.64 -21.81 6.05
CA HIS A 122 -12.58 -21.16 5.12
C HIS A 122 -11.99 -20.99 3.73
N ASP A 123 -12.82 -21.17 2.71
CA ASP A 123 -12.47 -20.74 1.35
C ASP A 123 -12.23 -19.24 1.37
N HIS A 124 -11.16 -18.83 0.70
CA HIS A 124 -10.78 -17.42 0.67
C HIS A 124 -10.38 -17.04 -0.75
N PRO A 125 -11.28 -16.39 -1.51
CA PRO A 125 -11.07 -16.12 -2.93
C PRO A 125 -9.76 -15.39 -3.27
N VAL A 126 -9.38 -14.38 -2.48
CA VAL A 126 -8.08 -13.68 -2.63
C VAL A 126 -6.87 -14.61 -2.44
N VAL A 127 -6.89 -15.46 -1.40
CA VAL A 127 -5.82 -16.42 -1.11
C VAL A 127 -5.68 -17.41 -2.26
N GLN A 128 -6.80 -17.93 -2.76
CA GLN A 128 -6.84 -18.90 -3.85
C GLN A 128 -6.43 -18.27 -5.19
N ALA A 129 -6.92 -17.07 -5.52
CA ALA A 129 -6.53 -16.34 -6.73
C ALA A 129 -5.03 -16.02 -6.75
N GLY A 130 -4.48 -15.54 -5.62
CA GLY A 130 -3.04 -15.31 -5.48
C GLY A 130 -2.21 -16.59 -5.68
N GLN A 131 -2.73 -17.74 -5.23
CA GLN A 131 -2.06 -19.03 -5.44
C GLN A 131 -2.09 -19.47 -6.91
N ILE A 132 -3.23 -19.29 -7.60
CA ILE A 132 -3.37 -19.55 -9.04
C ILE A 132 -2.34 -18.71 -9.81
N LEU A 133 -2.33 -17.40 -9.60
CA LEU A 133 -1.41 -16.49 -10.28
C LEU A 133 0.04 -16.89 -10.04
N GLY A 134 0.40 -17.21 -8.79
CA GLY A 134 1.76 -17.58 -8.42
C GLY A 134 2.25 -18.89 -9.05
N TRP A 135 1.37 -19.89 -9.16
CA TRP A 135 1.70 -21.13 -9.84
C TRP A 135 1.71 -20.99 -11.36
N LEU A 136 0.86 -20.14 -11.94
CA LEU A 136 0.93 -19.84 -13.37
C LEU A 136 2.21 -19.07 -13.72
N ALA A 137 2.67 -18.17 -12.84
CA ALA A 137 3.98 -17.55 -12.99
C ALA A 137 5.12 -18.58 -12.91
N ALA A 138 5.05 -19.56 -12.00
CA ALA A 138 6.03 -20.64 -11.91
C ALA A 138 6.00 -21.56 -13.14
N ALA A 139 4.82 -21.88 -13.67
CA ALA A 139 4.65 -22.71 -14.85
C ALA A 139 5.28 -22.12 -16.12
N LYS A 140 5.49 -20.78 -16.18
CA LYS A 140 6.18 -20.14 -17.30
C LYS A 140 7.68 -20.46 -17.37
N THR A 141 8.29 -20.85 -16.25
CA THR A 141 9.74 -21.09 -16.15
C THR A 141 10.09 -22.50 -15.67
N SER A 142 9.09 -23.37 -15.49
CA SER A 142 9.25 -24.74 -14.99
C SER A 142 8.41 -25.70 -15.82
N ASP A 143 9.01 -26.81 -16.23
CA ASP A 143 8.32 -27.88 -16.98
C ASP A 143 7.46 -28.81 -16.09
N ASP A 144 7.41 -28.57 -14.78
CA ASP A 144 6.58 -29.37 -13.87
C ASP A 144 5.07 -29.11 -14.08
N PRO A 145 4.32 -30.08 -14.64
CA PRO A 145 2.91 -29.88 -14.97
C PRO A 145 2.01 -29.81 -13.73
N ARG A 146 2.53 -30.09 -12.53
CA ARG A 146 1.78 -29.97 -11.27
C ARG A 146 1.39 -28.53 -10.96
N TYR A 147 2.16 -27.54 -11.42
CA TYR A 147 1.83 -26.13 -11.26
C TYR A 147 0.51 -25.79 -11.94
N LEU A 148 0.41 -26.08 -13.25
CA LEU A 148 -0.80 -25.81 -14.02
C LEU A 148 -1.99 -26.63 -13.50
N ARG A 149 -1.80 -27.91 -13.16
CA ARG A 149 -2.86 -28.73 -12.55
C ARG A 149 -3.38 -28.16 -11.23
N SER A 150 -2.49 -27.61 -10.40
CA SER A 150 -2.88 -27.03 -9.11
C SER A 150 -3.61 -25.70 -9.29
N ALA A 151 -3.16 -24.87 -10.24
CA ALA A 151 -3.86 -23.65 -10.63
C ALA A 151 -5.28 -23.94 -11.16
N VAL A 152 -5.41 -24.91 -12.08
CA VAL A 152 -6.72 -25.34 -12.62
C VAL A 152 -7.65 -25.82 -11.50
N ARG A 153 -7.15 -26.66 -10.58
CA ARG A 153 -7.94 -27.17 -9.45
C ARG A 153 -8.47 -26.04 -8.54
N HIS A 154 -7.68 -24.99 -8.31
CA HIS A 154 -8.13 -23.83 -7.54
C HIS A 154 -9.14 -22.98 -8.32
N GLY A 155 -8.95 -22.83 -9.64
CA GLY A 155 -9.95 -22.20 -10.50
C GLY A 155 -11.29 -22.96 -10.47
N ASP A 156 -11.25 -24.29 -10.48
CA ASP A 156 -12.44 -25.14 -10.40
C ASP A 156 -13.17 -24.94 -9.07
N ARG A 157 -12.42 -24.85 -7.96
CA ARG A 157 -12.98 -24.55 -6.64
C ARG A 157 -13.68 -23.19 -6.61
N LEU A 158 -13.05 -22.14 -7.14
CA LEU A 158 -13.65 -20.80 -7.23
C LEU A 158 -14.95 -20.82 -8.04
N VAL A 159 -14.96 -21.52 -9.18
CA VAL A 159 -16.16 -21.69 -10.02
C VAL A 159 -17.26 -22.43 -9.26
N ALA A 160 -16.92 -23.52 -8.56
CA ALA A 160 -17.87 -24.36 -7.84
C ALA A 160 -18.50 -23.65 -6.61
N ARG A 161 -17.75 -22.76 -5.95
CA ARG A 161 -18.22 -22.03 -4.75
C ARG A 161 -18.84 -20.67 -5.05
N SER A 162 -18.70 -20.17 -6.28
CA SER A 162 -19.27 -18.88 -6.65
C SER A 162 -20.81 -18.89 -6.66
N VAL A 163 -21.39 -17.72 -6.47
CA VAL A 163 -22.83 -17.45 -6.56
C VAL A 163 -23.09 -16.70 -7.85
N ARG A 164 -24.09 -17.13 -8.63
CA ARG A 164 -24.59 -16.36 -9.76
C ARG A 164 -25.76 -15.49 -9.32
N SER A 165 -25.67 -14.19 -9.56
CA SER A 165 -26.74 -13.24 -9.28
C SER A 165 -26.72 -12.11 -10.31
N ARG A 166 -27.90 -11.71 -10.80
CA ARG A 166 -28.09 -10.57 -11.72
C ARG A 166 -27.14 -10.59 -12.94
N GLY A 167 -26.95 -11.77 -13.53
CA GLY A 167 -26.09 -11.95 -14.71
C GLY A 167 -24.59 -12.02 -14.42
N ALA A 168 -24.17 -11.91 -13.16
CA ALA A 168 -22.78 -11.92 -12.75
C ALA A 168 -22.43 -13.12 -11.85
N ARG A 169 -21.13 -13.38 -11.72
CA ARG A 169 -20.54 -14.38 -10.82
C ARG A 169 -19.83 -13.68 -9.67
N PHE A 170 -20.19 -14.04 -8.45
CA PHE A 170 -19.63 -13.51 -7.20
C PHE A 170 -18.92 -14.61 -6.40
N PHE A 171 -17.82 -14.29 -5.72
CA PHE A 171 -17.08 -15.22 -4.87
C PHE A 171 -17.35 -14.91 -3.39
N PRO A 172 -18.22 -15.70 -2.72
CA PRO A 172 -18.62 -15.41 -1.35
C PRO A 172 -17.51 -15.72 -0.35
N TYR A 173 -17.45 -14.91 0.69
CA TYR A 173 -16.87 -15.28 1.98
C TYR A 173 -18.00 -15.81 2.86
N ASP A 174 -17.88 -17.04 3.35
CA ASP A 174 -18.89 -17.69 4.20
C ASP A 174 -18.63 -17.50 5.71
N MET A 175 -17.57 -16.76 6.06
CA MET A 175 -17.24 -16.35 7.42
C MET A 175 -17.71 -14.93 7.72
N ALA A 176 -18.10 -14.69 8.98
CA ALA A 176 -18.22 -13.33 9.47
C ALA A 176 -16.82 -12.77 9.70
N PHE A 177 -16.56 -11.52 9.31
CA PHE A 177 -15.21 -10.97 9.35
C PHE A 177 -15.16 -9.65 10.15
N PRO A 178 -14.58 -9.65 11.36
CA PRO A 178 -14.33 -8.43 12.13
C PRO A 178 -13.30 -7.56 11.42
N LEU A 179 -13.74 -6.44 10.85
CA LEU A 179 -12.88 -5.48 10.18
C LEU A 179 -11.88 -4.92 11.19
N HIS A 180 -10.61 -4.91 10.81
CA HIS A 180 -9.51 -4.40 11.64
C HIS A 180 -9.40 -5.10 13.01
N GLY A 181 -9.95 -6.31 13.16
CA GLY A 181 -10.02 -7.03 14.44
C GLY A 181 -11.08 -6.48 15.40
N ASP A 182 -11.89 -5.51 14.99
CA ASP A 182 -12.92 -4.89 15.82
C ASP A 182 -14.26 -5.62 15.66
N ARG A 183 -14.70 -6.29 16.73
CA ARG A 183 -15.98 -7.02 16.76
C ARG A 183 -17.22 -6.12 16.68
N ARG A 184 -17.06 -4.80 16.73
CA ARG A 184 -18.15 -3.84 16.50
C ARG A 184 -18.41 -3.58 15.02
N HIS A 185 -17.44 -3.87 14.16
CA HIS A 185 -17.51 -3.65 12.72
C HIS A 185 -17.31 -4.97 12.00
N VAL A 186 -18.38 -5.76 11.84
CA VAL A 186 -18.31 -7.12 11.32
C VAL A 186 -18.97 -7.19 9.95
N MET A 187 -18.27 -7.70 8.95
CA MET A 187 -18.90 -8.10 7.70
C MET A 187 -19.76 -9.35 7.92
N PRO A 188 -21.08 -9.27 7.70
CA PRO A 188 -21.96 -10.42 7.89
C PRO A 188 -21.80 -11.43 6.74
N ARG A 189 -21.96 -12.72 7.05
CA ARG A 189 -21.93 -13.78 6.04
C ARG A 189 -23.26 -13.90 5.28
N PRO A 190 -23.26 -14.31 4.00
CA PRO A 190 -22.10 -14.24 3.11
C PRO A 190 -21.83 -12.78 2.73
N TRP A 191 -20.56 -12.44 2.54
CA TRP A 191 -20.18 -11.15 1.95
C TRP A 191 -19.28 -11.35 0.74
N TYR A 192 -19.11 -10.28 -0.03
CA TYR A 192 -18.36 -10.27 -1.29
C TYR A 192 -17.35 -9.13 -1.24
N SER A 193 -16.35 -9.14 -2.13
CA SER A 193 -15.30 -8.12 -2.11
C SER A 193 -14.87 -7.76 -3.51
N ALA A 194 -14.83 -6.47 -3.84
CA ALA A 194 -14.31 -6.00 -5.12
C ALA A 194 -12.86 -6.45 -5.35
N MET A 195 -12.05 -6.46 -4.28
CA MET A 195 -10.67 -6.97 -4.33
C MET A 195 -10.64 -8.45 -4.71
N ALA A 196 -11.50 -9.27 -4.11
CA ALA A 196 -11.63 -10.68 -4.47
C ALA A 196 -12.06 -10.86 -5.93
N GLN A 197 -13.09 -10.12 -6.36
CA GLN A 197 -13.57 -10.17 -7.75
C GLN A 197 -12.44 -9.80 -8.73
N GLY A 198 -11.66 -8.76 -8.45
CA GLY A 198 -10.58 -8.29 -9.33
C GLY A 198 -9.43 -9.29 -9.44
N GLN A 199 -9.03 -9.90 -8.31
CA GLN A 199 -7.98 -10.92 -8.32
C GLN A 199 -8.41 -12.22 -8.99
N VAL A 200 -9.64 -12.67 -8.75
CA VAL A 200 -10.19 -13.86 -9.41
C VAL A 200 -10.38 -13.61 -10.90
N LEU A 201 -10.79 -12.39 -11.30
CA LEU A 201 -10.88 -11.98 -12.70
C LEU A 201 -9.53 -12.15 -13.42
N ALA A 202 -8.45 -11.60 -12.85
CA ALA A 202 -7.10 -11.77 -13.36
C ALA A 202 -6.69 -13.25 -13.40
N ALA A 203 -6.96 -14.02 -12.34
CA ALA A 203 -6.65 -15.44 -12.29
C ALA A 203 -7.33 -16.26 -13.40
N PHE A 204 -8.60 -15.97 -13.71
CA PHE A 204 -9.31 -16.63 -14.82
C PHE A 204 -8.79 -16.21 -16.20
N LEU A 205 -8.42 -14.93 -16.40
CA LEU A 205 -7.75 -14.51 -17.63
C LEU A 205 -6.44 -15.30 -17.83
N ARG A 206 -5.64 -15.46 -16.78
CA ARG A 206 -4.38 -16.23 -16.86
C ARG A 206 -4.59 -17.73 -17.03
N LEU A 207 -5.61 -18.30 -16.42
CA LEU A 207 -5.97 -19.70 -16.65
C LEU A 207 -6.40 -19.91 -18.11
N HIS A 208 -7.16 -18.97 -18.69
CA HIS A 208 -7.51 -19.01 -20.10
C HIS A 208 -6.27 -18.96 -21.00
N GLU A 209 -5.36 -18.01 -20.76
CA GLU A 209 -4.08 -17.90 -21.47
C GLU A 209 -3.25 -19.18 -21.39
N ALA A 210 -3.14 -19.78 -20.21
CA ALA A 210 -2.27 -20.93 -19.96
C ALA A 210 -2.84 -22.26 -20.45
N THR A 211 -4.16 -22.39 -20.57
CA THR A 211 -4.82 -23.67 -20.92
C THR A 211 -5.49 -23.66 -22.29
N GLY A 212 -5.80 -22.49 -22.84
CA GLY A 212 -6.65 -22.35 -24.02
C GLY A 212 -8.13 -22.70 -23.78
N ASP A 213 -8.52 -23.06 -22.56
CA ASP A 213 -9.88 -23.50 -22.25
C ASP A 213 -10.83 -22.30 -22.14
N ALA A 214 -11.85 -22.27 -23.00
CA ALA A 214 -12.83 -21.19 -23.10
C ALA A 214 -13.69 -21.02 -21.84
N ARG A 215 -13.78 -22.04 -20.97
CA ARG A 215 -14.55 -21.93 -19.72
C ARG A 215 -13.98 -20.88 -18.78
N TRP A 216 -12.66 -20.67 -18.80
CA TRP A 216 -12.00 -19.64 -18.00
C TRP A 216 -12.30 -18.26 -18.53
N ARG A 217 -12.33 -18.08 -19.86
CA ARG A 217 -12.77 -16.82 -20.45
C ARG A 217 -14.22 -16.52 -20.09
N ARG A 218 -15.12 -17.50 -20.17
CA ARG A 218 -16.50 -17.34 -19.73
C ARG A 218 -16.59 -16.97 -18.25
N ALA A 219 -15.81 -17.62 -17.39
CA ALA A 219 -15.78 -17.31 -15.96
C ALA A 219 -15.24 -15.89 -15.70
N ALA A 220 -14.26 -15.42 -16.48
CA ALA A 220 -13.76 -14.04 -16.45
C ALA A 220 -14.85 -13.04 -16.87
N ASP A 221 -15.55 -13.28 -17.99
CA ASP A 221 -16.64 -12.41 -18.46
C ASP A 221 -17.78 -12.33 -17.42
N GLU A 222 -18.18 -13.46 -16.84
CA GLU A 222 -19.19 -13.52 -15.77
C GLU A 222 -18.71 -12.83 -14.48
N THR A 223 -17.41 -12.86 -14.19
CA THR A 223 -16.81 -12.17 -13.04
C THR A 223 -16.75 -10.66 -13.27
N PHE A 224 -16.34 -10.21 -14.46
CA PHE A 224 -16.34 -8.79 -14.82
C PHE A 224 -17.73 -8.17 -14.67
N ALA A 225 -18.79 -8.90 -15.05
CA ALA A 225 -20.17 -8.44 -14.89
C ALA A 225 -20.52 -8.09 -13.43
N SER A 226 -19.82 -8.60 -12.40
CA SER A 226 -20.09 -8.21 -11.02
C SER A 226 -19.80 -6.73 -10.74
N PHE A 227 -18.89 -6.12 -11.51
CA PHE A 227 -18.51 -4.73 -11.35
C PHE A 227 -19.52 -3.75 -11.97
N THR A 228 -20.42 -4.23 -12.82
CA THR A 228 -21.49 -3.44 -13.45
C THR A 228 -22.82 -3.58 -12.71
N VAL A 229 -22.86 -4.38 -11.64
CA VAL A 229 -24.07 -4.65 -10.87
C VAL A 229 -24.22 -3.58 -9.78
N PRO A 230 -25.35 -2.84 -9.75
CA PRO A 230 -25.53 -1.77 -8.77
C PRO A 230 -25.77 -2.32 -7.37
N ARG A 231 -25.39 -1.52 -6.37
CA ARG A 231 -25.76 -1.74 -4.97
C ARG A 231 -27.28 -1.85 -4.85
N GLN A 232 -27.72 -2.97 -4.24
CA GLN A 232 -29.11 -3.24 -3.94
C GLN A 232 -29.16 -4.03 -2.63
N GLU A 233 -30.07 -3.64 -1.74
CA GLU A 233 -30.24 -4.30 -0.44
C GLU A 233 -30.52 -5.80 -0.60
N GLY A 234 -29.86 -6.61 0.24
CA GLY A 234 -29.98 -8.06 0.24
C GLY A 234 -29.37 -8.79 -0.99
N GLN A 235 -28.80 -8.07 -1.95
CA GLN A 235 -28.21 -8.65 -3.15
C GLN A 235 -26.67 -8.52 -3.16
N PRO A 236 -25.93 -9.44 -3.79
CA PRO A 236 -24.49 -9.29 -3.99
C PRO A 236 -24.16 -8.05 -4.81
N TRP A 237 -23.21 -7.24 -4.34
CA TRP A 237 -22.67 -6.06 -5.06
C TRP A 237 -21.23 -5.80 -4.62
N VAL A 238 -20.45 -5.14 -5.48
CA VAL A 238 -19.05 -4.75 -5.20
C VAL A 238 -18.67 -3.37 -5.74
N SER A 239 -19.59 -2.69 -6.44
CA SER A 239 -19.40 -1.34 -6.98
C SER A 239 -20.49 -0.43 -6.44
N ASP A 240 -20.11 0.79 -6.02
CA ASP A 240 -21.03 1.85 -5.63
C ASP A 240 -20.63 3.16 -6.32
N VAL A 241 -21.59 4.05 -6.54
CA VAL A 241 -21.33 5.41 -7.00
C VAL A 241 -21.68 6.36 -5.88
N HIS A 242 -20.65 6.95 -5.27
CA HIS A 242 -20.81 7.83 -4.13
C HIS A 242 -21.59 9.10 -4.49
N PRO A 243 -22.19 9.81 -3.52
CA PRO A 243 -22.97 11.02 -3.78
C PRO A 243 -22.22 12.12 -4.53
N ASP A 244 -20.89 12.14 -4.46
CA ASP A 244 -20.02 13.09 -5.15
C ASP A 244 -19.74 12.71 -6.63
N GLY A 245 -20.30 11.59 -7.09
CA GLY A 245 -20.14 11.02 -8.42
C GLY A 245 -18.95 10.08 -8.58
N SER A 246 -18.24 9.73 -7.50
CA SER A 246 -17.07 8.84 -7.56
C SER A 246 -17.50 7.37 -7.68
N LEU A 247 -16.99 6.65 -8.68
CA LEU A 247 -17.16 5.19 -8.79
C LEU A 247 -16.18 4.48 -7.85
N TRP A 248 -16.70 3.85 -6.80
CA TRP A 248 -15.90 3.11 -5.84
C TRP A 248 -16.11 1.60 -5.94
N LEU A 249 -15.01 0.86 -5.98
CA LEU A 249 -14.98 -0.60 -5.93
C LEU A 249 -14.75 -1.05 -4.47
N GLU A 250 -15.81 -1.55 -3.82
CA GLU A 250 -15.84 -1.81 -2.38
C GLU A 250 -15.17 -3.14 -1.99
N GLU A 251 -14.07 -3.06 -1.23
CA GLU A 251 -13.45 -4.24 -0.62
C GLU A 251 -14.39 -4.91 0.39
N TYR A 252 -15.09 -4.09 1.16
CA TYR A 252 -16.02 -4.48 2.22
C TYR A 252 -17.37 -3.77 1.98
N PRO A 253 -18.24 -4.32 1.12
CA PRO A 253 -19.54 -3.75 0.77
C PRO A 253 -20.55 -3.98 1.91
N HIS A 254 -20.27 -3.43 3.10
CA HIS A 254 -21.14 -3.56 4.26
C HIS A 254 -22.52 -2.97 3.95
N PRO A 255 -23.62 -3.64 4.31
CA PRO A 255 -24.98 -3.22 3.93
C PRO A 255 -25.31 -1.79 4.39
N GLU A 256 -24.89 -1.43 5.60
CA GLU A 256 -25.12 -0.11 6.21
C GLU A 256 -24.07 0.91 5.75
N THR A 257 -22.83 0.78 6.22
CA THR A 257 -21.73 1.71 5.94
C THR A 257 -20.53 0.98 5.31
N PRO A 258 -20.36 1.06 3.98
CA PRO A 258 -19.17 0.55 3.31
C PRO A 258 -17.87 1.16 3.87
N ASP A 259 -16.78 0.40 3.84
CA ASP A 259 -15.52 0.82 4.48
C ASP A 259 -14.75 1.84 3.62
N SER A 260 -14.88 1.74 2.29
CA SER A 260 -14.05 2.44 1.31
C SER A 260 -12.56 2.25 1.60
N ALA A 261 -12.13 0.98 1.66
CA ALA A 261 -10.72 0.61 1.83
C ALA A 261 -9.90 0.92 0.57
N TYR A 262 -8.82 1.70 0.71
CA TYR A 262 -8.09 2.23 -0.44
C TYR A 262 -7.36 1.14 -1.23
N ASN A 263 -6.73 0.22 -0.50
CA ASN A 263 -5.96 -0.85 -1.12
C ASN A 263 -6.85 -1.82 -1.92
N GLY A 264 -8.01 -2.21 -1.38
CA GLY A 264 -8.92 -3.11 -2.05
C GLY A 264 -9.58 -2.49 -3.27
N HIS A 265 -9.87 -1.18 -3.23
CA HIS A 265 -10.29 -0.41 -4.40
C HIS A 265 -9.28 -0.53 -5.56
N HIS A 266 -7.99 -0.32 -5.29
CA HIS A 266 -6.95 -0.45 -6.31
C HIS A 266 -6.74 -1.88 -6.80
N PHE A 267 -6.78 -2.88 -5.91
CA PHE A 267 -6.69 -4.28 -6.35
C PHE A 267 -7.89 -4.68 -7.23
N ALA A 268 -9.10 -4.22 -6.91
CA ALA A 268 -10.25 -4.39 -7.77
C ALA A 268 -10.02 -3.75 -9.15
N LEU A 269 -9.60 -2.48 -9.16
CA LEU A 269 -9.28 -1.70 -10.36
C LEU A 269 -8.28 -2.43 -11.26
N PHE A 270 -7.23 -3.01 -10.69
CA PHE A 270 -6.23 -3.78 -11.43
C PHE A 270 -6.84 -4.96 -12.19
N GLY A 271 -7.79 -5.69 -11.59
CA GLY A 271 -8.48 -6.79 -12.26
C GLY A 271 -9.33 -6.30 -13.44
N VAL A 272 -10.03 -5.19 -13.26
CA VAL A 272 -10.83 -4.56 -14.32
C VAL A 272 -9.94 -4.04 -15.45
N TYR A 273 -8.77 -3.47 -15.13
CA TYR A 273 -7.77 -3.03 -16.10
C TYR A 273 -7.21 -4.22 -16.92
N GLU A 274 -6.86 -5.33 -16.28
CA GLU A 274 -6.39 -6.52 -17.01
C GLU A 274 -7.48 -7.07 -17.94
N TYR A 275 -8.74 -7.04 -17.51
CA TYR A 275 -9.86 -7.41 -18.36
C TYR A 275 -10.03 -6.47 -19.55
N TRP A 276 -9.99 -5.14 -19.33
CA TRP A 276 -9.98 -4.17 -20.44
C TRP A 276 -8.85 -4.46 -21.42
N ARG A 277 -7.63 -4.71 -20.93
CA ARG A 277 -6.48 -5.03 -21.79
C ARG A 277 -6.68 -6.32 -22.57
N ALA A 278 -7.29 -7.34 -21.97
CA ALA A 278 -7.53 -8.63 -22.62
C ALA A 278 -8.67 -8.60 -23.64
N THR A 279 -9.66 -7.70 -23.48
CA THR A 279 -10.89 -7.72 -24.29
C THR A 279 -11.14 -6.47 -25.13
N GLY A 280 -10.46 -5.37 -24.85
CA GLY A 280 -10.70 -4.06 -25.47
C GLY A 280 -12.09 -3.48 -25.23
N ARG A 281 -12.83 -3.96 -24.21
CA ARG A 281 -14.23 -3.56 -24.00
C ARG A 281 -14.34 -2.11 -23.51
N PRO A 282 -15.11 -1.23 -24.18
CA PRO A 282 -15.25 0.17 -23.77
C PRO A 282 -15.77 0.34 -22.33
N GLU A 283 -16.69 -0.51 -21.91
CA GLU A 283 -17.30 -0.44 -20.57
C GLU A 283 -16.25 -0.73 -19.49
N ALA A 284 -15.33 -1.67 -19.74
CA ALA A 284 -14.22 -1.94 -18.83
C ALA A 284 -13.26 -0.75 -18.75
N ALA A 285 -12.99 -0.07 -19.87
CA ALA A 285 -12.19 1.15 -19.90
C ALA A 285 -12.83 2.27 -19.05
N ASP A 286 -14.14 2.44 -19.16
CA ASP A 286 -14.87 3.47 -18.43
C ASP A 286 -14.93 3.16 -16.92
N LEU A 287 -15.09 1.90 -16.51
CA LEU A 287 -14.95 1.50 -15.10
C LEU A 287 -13.54 1.79 -14.56
N VAL A 288 -12.48 1.48 -15.34
CA VAL A 288 -11.09 1.78 -14.94
C VAL A 288 -10.90 3.28 -14.76
N ARG A 289 -11.36 4.11 -15.70
CA ARG A 289 -11.26 5.57 -15.59
C ARG A 289 -12.05 6.13 -14.41
N GLY A 290 -13.25 5.61 -14.16
CA GLY A 290 -14.06 5.99 -13.00
C GLY A 290 -13.34 5.67 -11.68
N ALA A 291 -12.81 4.44 -11.55
CA ALA A 291 -12.07 4.03 -10.36
C ALA A 291 -10.76 4.82 -10.17
N LEU A 292 -9.99 5.05 -11.24
CA LEU A 292 -8.80 5.93 -11.21
C LEU A 292 -9.16 7.34 -10.72
N THR A 293 -10.28 7.89 -11.20
CA THR A 293 -10.76 9.22 -10.82
C THR A 293 -11.14 9.26 -9.35
N ALA A 294 -11.87 8.26 -8.87
CA ALA A 294 -12.23 8.12 -7.45
C ALA A 294 -10.98 8.05 -6.57
N SER A 295 -10.00 7.21 -6.93
CA SER A 295 -8.72 7.09 -6.23
C SER A 295 -7.95 8.42 -6.14
N LEU A 296 -7.90 9.17 -7.24
CA LEU A 296 -7.20 10.46 -7.27
C LEU A 296 -7.91 11.53 -6.43
N ARG A 297 -9.25 11.57 -6.48
CA ARG A 297 -10.08 12.48 -5.67
C ARG A 297 -9.99 12.19 -4.18
N SER A 298 -9.93 10.91 -3.80
CA SER A 298 -9.91 10.50 -2.39
C SER A 298 -8.52 10.54 -1.75
N ALA A 299 -7.43 10.58 -2.53
CA ALA A 299 -6.07 10.58 -2.01
C ALA A 299 -5.79 11.62 -0.88
N PRO A 300 -6.30 12.88 -0.95
CA PRO A 300 -6.22 13.82 0.16
C PRO A 300 -6.88 13.35 1.47
N GLU A 301 -7.97 12.58 1.39
CA GLU A 301 -8.73 12.10 2.56
C GLU A 301 -8.00 10.97 3.29
N PHE A 302 -7.27 10.14 2.54
CA PHE A 302 -6.41 9.09 3.09
C PHE A 302 -5.11 9.64 3.69
N ARG A 303 -4.68 10.82 3.24
CA ARG A 303 -3.44 11.45 3.67
C ARG A 303 -3.51 11.85 5.15
N ARG A 304 -2.42 11.61 5.88
CA ARG A 304 -2.18 12.18 7.22
C ARG A 304 -0.79 12.80 7.23
N PRO A 305 -0.67 14.14 7.15
CA PRO A 305 0.63 14.79 7.09
C PRO A 305 1.56 14.32 8.21
N GLY A 306 2.75 13.84 7.85
CA GLY A 306 3.73 13.33 8.81
C GLY A 306 3.36 12.03 9.53
N GLU A 307 2.38 11.28 9.02
CA GLU A 307 1.92 10.00 9.58
C GLU A 307 1.65 8.97 8.47
N LEU A 308 1.33 7.74 8.87
CA LEU A 308 0.84 6.69 7.97
C LEU A 308 -0.53 7.09 7.39
N SER A 309 -0.74 6.78 6.11
CA SER A 309 -2.05 6.95 5.47
C SER A 309 -3.12 6.06 6.12
N ARG A 310 -4.37 6.53 6.11
CA ARG A 310 -5.53 5.76 6.56
C ARG A 310 -5.69 4.51 5.69
N TYR A 311 -6.15 3.42 6.27
CA TYR A 311 -6.49 2.19 5.55
C TYR A 311 -7.79 2.35 4.74
N CYS A 312 -8.79 2.95 5.37
CA CYS A 312 -10.16 3.12 4.90
C CYS A 312 -10.67 4.51 5.34
N LEU A 313 -11.77 4.97 4.76
CA LEU A 313 -12.37 6.26 5.13
C LEU A 313 -13.31 6.13 6.34
N THR A 314 -13.88 4.95 6.56
CA THR A 314 -14.85 4.72 7.64
C THR A 314 -14.17 4.53 9.01
N HIS A 315 -13.06 3.80 9.06
CA HIS A 315 -12.33 3.55 10.30
C HIS A 315 -10.97 4.28 10.28
N ASP A 316 -10.62 5.05 11.32
CA ASP A 316 -9.33 5.78 11.45
C ASP A 316 -8.12 4.86 11.70
N VAL A 317 -8.08 3.74 10.98
CA VAL A 317 -7.08 2.68 11.10
C VAL A 317 -5.88 3.01 10.23
N ARG A 318 -4.69 2.82 10.79
CA ARG A 318 -3.40 3.10 10.16
C ARG A 318 -2.52 1.86 10.31
N SER A 319 -1.83 1.48 9.24
CA SER A 319 -0.97 0.30 9.23
C SER A 319 0.25 0.55 8.34
N ALA A 320 1.44 0.35 8.89
CA ALA A 320 2.69 0.59 8.16
C ALA A 320 2.81 -0.32 6.93
N LYS A 321 2.33 -1.56 7.04
CA LYS A 321 2.20 -2.50 5.92
C LYS A 321 1.35 -1.91 4.79
N TYR A 322 0.14 -1.45 5.11
CA TYR A 322 -0.79 -0.95 4.10
C TYR A 322 -0.39 0.42 3.55
N HIS A 323 0.24 1.27 4.35
CA HIS A 323 0.84 2.50 3.85
C HIS A 323 1.83 2.23 2.71
N GLY A 324 2.75 1.26 2.89
CA GLY A 324 3.65 0.84 1.81
C GLY A 324 2.94 0.21 0.62
N ILE A 325 1.79 -0.44 0.82
CA ILE A 325 0.95 -0.95 -0.28
C ILE A 325 0.33 0.22 -1.06
N HIS A 326 -0.22 1.24 -0.39
CA HIS A 326 -0.78 2.43 -1.04
C HIS A 326 0.26 3.12 -1.92
N VAL A 327 1.49 3.32 -1.42
CA VAL A 327 2.60 3.90 -2.19
C VAL A 327 2.87 3.10 -3.46
N ARG A 328 2.99 1.76 -3.37
CA ARG A 328 3.22 0.90 -4.54
C ARG A 328 2.08 0.99 -5.55
N GLN A 329 0.84 0.90 -5.06
CA GLN A 329 -0.34 0.95 -5.92
C GLN A 329 -0.43 2.27 -6.67
N LEU A 330 -0.15 3.41 -6.00
CA LEU A 330 -0.13 4.72 -6.64
C LEU A 330 0.92 4.82 -7.76
N TYR A 331 2.11 4.24 -7.61
CA TYR A 331 3.06 4.16 -8.73
C TYR A 331 2.56 3.28 -9.88
N VAL A 332 1.88 2.17 -9.57
CA VAL A 332 1.25 1.33 -10.59
C VAL A 332 0.18 2.14 -11.34
N LEU A 333 -0.73 2.84 -10.63
CA LEU A 333 -1.76 3.66 -11.26
C LEU A 333 -1.19 4.75 -12.16
N ALA A 334 -0.06 5.37 -11.78
CA ALA A 334 0.64 6.31 -12.65
C ALA A 334 1.08 5.66 -13.96
N GLY A 335 1.53 4.41 -13.92
CA GLY A 335 1.88 3.64 -15.11
C GLY A 335 0.69 3.27 -15.98
N LEU A 336 -0.41 2.80 -15.37
CA LEU A 336 -1.62 2.38 -16.09
C LEU A 336 -2.36 3.54 -16.76
N SER A 337 -2.35 4.71 -16.13
CA SER A 337 -3.09 5.90 -16.57
C SER A 337 -2.28 6.92 -17.35
N GLY A 338 -0.95 6.79 -17.35
CA GLY A 338 -0.02 7.83 -17.81
C GLY A 338 -0.03 9.11 -16.98
N ASP A 339 -0.84 9.18 -15.91
CA ASP A 339 -1.04 10.43 -15.16
C ASP A 339 -0.03 10.56 -14.01
N PRO A 340 0.85 11.58 -14.05
CA PRO A 340 1.88 11.76 -13.03
C PRO A 340 1.31 12.09 -11.66
N ARG A 341 0.05 12.53 -11.52
CA ARG A 341 -0.57 12.89 -10.24
C ARG A 341 -0.58 11.71 -9.26
N PHE A 342 -0.79 10.48 -9.71
CA PHE A 342 -0.72 9.31 -8.83
C PHE A 342 0.67 9.12 -8.24
N ALA A 343 1.71 9.24 -9.06
CA ALA A 343 3.08 9.14 -8.58
C ALA A 343 3.47 10.30 -7.65
N ARG A 344 2.91 11.51 -7.87
CA ARG A 344 3.04 12.63 -6.92
C ARG A 344 2.43 12.27 -5.55
N TRP A 345 1.26 11.65 -5.53
CA TRP A 345 0.64 11.19 -4.29
C TRP A 345 1.46 10.10 -3.60
N ALA A 346 2.06 9.18 -4.35
CA ALA A 346 3.00 8.19 -3.79
C ALA A 346 4.21 8.88 -3.13
N ASP A 347 4.77 9.90 -3.80
CA ASP A 347 5.89 10.69 -3.28
C ASP A 347 5.50 11.47 -2.01
N VAL A 348 4.28 12.03 -1.95
CA VAL A 348 3.72 12.68 -0.75
C VAL A 348 3.55 11.69 0.41
N PHE A 349 3.01 10.50 0.15
CA PHE A 349 2.83 9.49 1.19
C PHE A 349 4.18 9.03 1.77
N LEU A 350 5.19 8.82 0.91
CA LEU A 350 6.55 8.52 1.36
C LEU A 350 7.20 9.67 2.15
N ALA A 351 6.87 10.92 1.80
CA ALA A 351 7.31 12.08 2.56
C ALA A 351 6.61 12.14 3.92
N ASP A 352 5.35 11.74 4.03
CA ASP A 352 4.61 11.72 5.29
C ASP A 352 5.14 10.61 6.22
N ALA A 353 5.38 9.39 5.73
CA ALA A 353 5.96 8.31 6.52
C ALA A 353 6.77 7.31 5.66
N PRO A 354 7.79 6.65 6.25
CA PRO A 354 8.52 5.61 5.54
C PRO A 354 7.61 4.41 5.24
N ALA A 355 7.75 3.86 4.03
CA ALA A 355 7.05 2.64 3.62
C ALA A 355 7.79 1.38 4.11
N ALA A 356 9.12 1.45 4.20
CA ALA A 356 9.93 0.46 4.91
C ALA A 356 9.95 0.82 6.40
N HIS A 357 9.11 0.13 7.17
CA HIS A 357 8.91 0.40 8.59
C HIS A 357 9.72 -0.51 9.52
N THR A 358 10.21 -1.63 8.98
CA THR A 358 11.21 -2.46 9.64
C THR A 358 12.60 -1.90 9.36
N GLY A 359 13.49 -1.97 10.34
CA GLY A 359 14.91 -1.67 10.10
C GLY A 359 15.61 -2.78 9.31
N GLY A 360 16.93 -2.84 9.48
CA GLY A 360 17.78 -3.88 8.91
C GLY A 360 19.21 -3.74 9.43
N PRO A 361 20.18 -4.46 8.83
CA PRO A 361 21.59 -4.16 9.01
C PRO A 361 21.86 -2.67 8.72
N GLY A 362 22.71 -2.05 9.52
CA GLY A 362 22.94 -0.61 9.45
C GLY A 362 24.31 -0.21 9.94
N ARG A 363 24.59 1.09 9.85
CA ARG A 363 25.87 1.66 10.25
C ARG A 363 25.67 2.96 11.03
N LEU A 364 26.45 3.13 12.10
CA LEU A 364 26.67 4.40 12.76
C LEU A 364 28.07 4.91 12.42
N ALA A 365 28.20 6.18 12.05
CA ALA A 365 29.49 6.83 11.78
C ALA A 365 30.24 7.17 13.07
N ALA A 366 31.54 7.44 12.94
CA ALA A 366 32.41 7.93 14.02
C ALA A 366 32.13 9.42 14.30
N THR A 367 31.04 9.68 15.02
CA THR A 367 30.55 11.02 15.34
C THR A 367 29.65 10.96 16.58
N GLY A 368 29.15 12.12 17.00
CA GLY A 368 28.15 12.24 18.05
C GLY A 368 26.76 11.86 17.56
N HIS A 369 26.07 11.01 18.32
CA HIS A 369 24.72 10.53 18.04
C HIS A 369 23.76 10.98 19.14
N ARG A 370 22.64 11.59 18.74
CA ARG A 370 21.51 11.88 19.62
C ARG A 370 20.57 10.68 19.66
N LEU A 371 20.45 10.05 20.83
CA LEU A 371 19.64 8.87 21.06
C LEU A 371 18.39 9.18 21.88
N LEU A 372 17.21 8.86 21.37
CA LEU A 372 15.93 9.02 22.08
C LEU A 372 15.53 7.74 22.82
N THR A 373 14.78 7.92 23.90
CA THR A 373 13.94 6.89 24.52
C THR A 373 12.51 7.31 24.30
N LEU A 374 11.68 6.37 23.87
CA LEU A 374 10.24 6.57 23.73
C LEU A 374 9.52 5.72 24.77
N ASP A 375 8.37 6.19 25.25
CA ASP A 375 7.42 5.34 25.98
C ASP A 375 6.55 4.50 25.02
N ASP A 376 5.61 3.74 25.59
CA ASP A 376 4.69 2.87 24.85
C ASP A 376 3.74 3.66 23.92
N ASP A 377 3.49 4.94 24.22
CA ASP A 377 2.70 5.86 23.40
C ASP A 377 3.53 6.52 22.28
N GLY A 378 4.84 6.24 22.23
CA GLY A 378 5.77 6.79 21.25
C GLY A 378 6.25 8.21 21.55
N SER A 379 5.99 8.72 22.76
CA SER A 379 6.43 10.04 23.20
C SER A 379 7.87 10.02 23.70
N VAL A 380 8.62 11.09 23.42
CA VAL A 380 10.03 11.19 23.85
C VAL A 380 10.11 11.40 25.36
N THR A 381 10.69 10.44 26.07
CA THR A 381 10.88 10.47 27.53
C THR A 381 12.32 10.72 27.96
N GLY A 382 13.28 10.57 27.05
CA GLY A 382 14.68 10.80 27.36
C GLY A 382 15.56 11.01 26.14
N VAL A 383 16.58 11.84 26.29
CA VAL A 383 17.58 12.14 25.26
C VAL A 383 18.96 11.90 25.84
N THR A 384 19.81 11.16 25.13
CA THR A 384 21.21 10.92 25.50
C THR A 384 22.10 11.19 24.29
N ARG A 385 23.34 11.61 24.53
CA ARG A 385 24.36 11.75 23.48
C ARG A 385 25.41 10.67 23.65
N VAL A 386 25.81 10.05 22.54
CA VAL A 386 26.87 9.03 22.50
C VAL A 386 27.87 9.42 21.44
N GLU A 387 29.14 9.47 21.81
CA GLU A 387 30.25 9.70 20.88
C GLU A 387 30.85 8.35 20.45
N LEU A 388 31.07 8.20 19.14
CA LEU A 388 31.73 7.02 18.58
C LEU A 388 33.08 7.40 17.97
N ASP A 389 34.13 6.72 18.45
CA ASP A 389 35.52 6.86 18.00
C ASP A 389 35.77 6.24 16.61
N ARG A 390 34.96 5.26 16.23
CA ARG A 390 35.01 4.56 14.95
C ARG A 390 33.62 4.13 14.50
N PRO A 391 33.40 3.94 13.19
CA PRO A 391 32.11 3.47 12.69
C PRO A 391 31.74 2.11 13.26
N ARG A 392 30.44 1.89 13.48
CA ARG A 392 29.90 0.65 14.06
C ARG A 392 28.85 0.05 13.14
N ALA A 393 28.99 -1.23 12.84
CA ALA A 393 27.89 -2.02 12.29
C ALA A 393 26.85 -2.24 13.40
N VAL A 394 25.59 -2.03 13.07
CA VAL A 394 24.44 -2.17 13.98
C VAL A 394 23.30 -2.88 13.27
N THR A 395 22.27 -3.22 14.02
CA THR A 395 21.00 -3.68 13.46
C THR A 395 19.90 -2.78 13.99
N PHE A 396 19.00 -2.39 13.11
CA PHE A 396 17.78 -1.67 13.43
C PHE A 396 16.58 -2.60 13.32
N ASP A 397 15.63 -2.53 14.23
CA ASP A 397 14.41 -3.34 14.17
C ASP A 397 13.16 -2.51 13.85
N ALA A 398 13.27 -1.18 13.82
CA ALA A 398 12.20 -0.28 13.38
C ALA A 398 12.75 0.96 12.66
N ARG A 399 11.94 1.52 11.76
CA ARG A 399 12.17 2.75 11.00
C ARG A 399 10.85 3.52 10.92
N ALA A 400 10.79 4.71 11.50
CA ALA A 400 9.52 5.44 11.64
C ALA A 400 9.75 6.95 11.83
N ARG A 401 8.68 7.74 11.77
CA ARG A 401 8.70 9.10 12.33
C ARG A 401 8.48 9.04 13.84
N VAL A 402 9.07 9.99 14.55
CA VAL A 402 8.88 10.18 16.00
C VAL A 402 8.13 11.48 16.20
N ALA A 403 7.09 11.46 17.04
CA ALA A 403 6.27 12.63 17.28
C ALA A 403 7.09 13.77 17.90
N GLY A 404 6.93 14.98 17.36
CA GLY A 404 7.69 16.16 17.78
C GLY A 404 9.15 16.20 17.30
N GLU A 405 9.59 15.23 16.50
CA GLU A 405 10.96 15.14 16.00
C GLU A 405 11.00 15.13 14.47
N ASP A 406 11.99 15.83 13.91
CA ASP A 406 12.12 15.96 12.46
C ASP A 406 12.80 14.75 11.82
N GLY A 407 12.26 14.34 10.68
CA GLY A 407 12.82 13.28 9.83
C GLY A 407 12.40 11.88 10.26
N VAL A 408 13.12 10.89 9.71
CA VAL A 408 12.93 9.47 10.00
C VAL A 408 13.93 9.06 11.08
N TRP A 409 13.53 8.11 11.92
CA TRP A 409 14.28 7.60 13.05
C TRP A 409 14.36 6.07 13.00
N LEU A 410 15.48 5.53 13.46
CA LEU A 410 15.81 4.11 13.45
C LEU A 410 15.97 3.61 14.89
N ARG A 411 15.28 2.52 15.23
CA ARG A 411 15.40 1.91 16.56
C ARG A 411 16.52 0.87 16.59
N LEU A 412 17.49 1.07 17.47
CA LEU A 412 18.63 0.18 17.65
C LEU A 412 18.18 -1.14 18.27
N ALA A 413 18.51 -2.26 17.62
CA ALA A 413 18.32 -3.60 18.15
C ALA A 413 19.58 -4.16 18.84
N SER A 414 20.74 -3.52 18.61
CA SER A 414 22.04 -3.93 19.16
C SER A 414 22.13 -3.68 20.67
N ALA A 415 22.76 -4.62 21.40
CA ALA A 415 22.72 -4.70 22.87
C ALA A 415 23.09 -3.41 23.62
N ALA A 416 24.12 -2.68 23.18
CA ALA A 416 24.61 -1.49 23.89
C ALA A 416 23.56 -0.37 24.01
N HIS A 417 22.63 -0.27 23.05
CA HIS A 417 21.63 0.81 22.98
C HIS A 417 20.26 0.28 22.55
N ARG A 418 19.95 -0.98 22.88
CA ARG A 418 18.72 -1.64 22.43
C ARG A 418 17.49 -0.83 22.85
N GLY A 419 16.58 -0.61 21.91
CA GLY A 419 15.34 0.15 22.09
C GLY A 419 15.50 1.67 21.97
N ARG A 420 16.73 2.20 21.90
CA ARG A 420 16.98 3.63 21.67
C ARG A 420 16.83 3.99 20.20
N TRP A 421 16.40 5.21 19.91
CA TRP A 421 16.19 5.69 18.55
C TRP A 421 17.24 6.70 18.14
N VAL A 422 17.75 6.59 16.92
CA VAL A 422 18.70 7.54 16.31
C VAL A 422 18.10 8.07 15.01
N ARG A 423 18.33 9.34 14.68
CA ARG A 423 17.81 9.94 13.45
C ARG A 423 18.49 9.30 12.24
N GLU A 424 17.71 8.91 11.25
CA GLU A 424 18.24 8.45 9.97
C GLU A 424 18.88 9.64 9.24
N ASP A 425 20.13 9.46 8.83
CA ASP A 425 20.91 10.44 8.12
C ASP A 425 22.03 9.73 7.33
N PRO A 426 22.15 9.98 6.01
CA PRO A 426 23.11 9.26 5.15
C PRO A 426 24.59 9.42 5.54
N ALA A 427 24.93 10.44 6.33
CA ALA A 427 26.30 10.71 6.76
C ALA A 427 26.60 10.13 8.15
N SER A 428 25.58 9.84 8.95
CA SER A 428 25.75 9.46 10.36
C SER A 428 25.10 8.15 10.76
N ALA A 429 23.84 7.89 10.42
CA ALA A 429 23.13 6.68 10.86
C ALA A 429 22.12 6.23 9.81
N PHE A 430 22.31 5.03 9.24
CA PHE A 430 21.47 4.56 8.13
C PHE A 430 21.38 3.03 8.06
N VAL A 431 20.28 2.54 7.47
CA VAL A 431 20.14 1.14 7.03
C VAL A 431 21.04 0.94 5.80
N THR A 432 21.86 -0.11 5.80
CA THR A 432 22.82 -0.37 4.71
C THR A 432 22.15 -1.04 3.52
N GLY A 433 22.54 -0.63 2.31
CA GLY A 433 22.04 -1.18 1.05
C GLY A 433 20.78 -0.47 0.58
N PHE A 434 20.01 -1.13 -0.29
CA PHE A 434 18.78 -0.58 -0.86
C PHE A 434 17.55 -0.89 0.00
N ASP A 435 16.75 0.15 0.21
CA ASP A 435 15.38 0.09 0.73
C ASP A 435 14.45 0.96 -0.13
N GLU A 436 13.14 0.88 0.13
CA GLU A 436 12.10 1.69 -0.56
C GLU A 436 12.28 1.79 -2.08
N THR A 437 12.57 0.65 -2.73
CA THR A 437 12.81 0.58 -4.16
C THR A 437 11.49 0.44 -4.92
N TYR A 438 11.25 1.39 -5.83
CA TYR A 438 10.05 1.44 -6.68
C TYR A 438 10.47 1.62 -8.13
N PRO A 439 10.36 0.59 -8.99
CA PRO A 439 10.52 0.76 -10.42
C PRO A 439 9.37 1.61 -10.97
N PHE A 440 9.65 2.43 -11.98
CA PHE A 440 8.64 3.15 -12.74
C PHE A 440 8.50 2.48 -14.10
N THR A 441 7.28 2.08 -14.43
CA THR A 441 7.01 1.42 -15.70
C THR A 441 5.68 1.95 -16.27
N PRO A 442 5.74 2.81 -17.32
CA PRO A 442 6.95 3.26 -18.02
C PRO A 442 7.81 4.22 -17.18
N ALA A 443 9.02 4.49 -17.65
CA ALA A 443 9.90 5.48 -17.03
C ALA A 443 9.28 6.89 -17.12
N ARG A 444 9.54 7.73 -16.12
CA ARG A 444 8.95 9.07 -15.97
C ARG A 444 9.94 10.15 -16.40
N ARG A 445 9.50 11.15 -17.16
CA ARG A 445 10.28 12.37 -17.41
C ARG A 445 10.14 13.31 -16.21
N LEU A 446 11.25 13.65 -15.56
CA LEU A 446 11.28 14.57 -14.42
C LEU A 446 12.21 15.76 -14.72
N PRO A 447 11.79 17.01 -14.42
CA PRO A 447 12.66 18.17 -14.53
C PRO A 447 13.84 18.09 -13.55
N LEU A 448 15.02 18.54 -13.98
CA LEU A 448 16.16 18.75 -13.08
C LEU A 448 15.99 20.05 -12.28
N THR A 449 16.50 20.08 -11.05
CA THR A 449 16.62 21.31 -10.27
C THR A 449 17.89 22.07 -10.66
N GLY A 450 17.86 23.41 -10.61
CA GLY A 450 18.82 24.35 -11.24
C GLY A 450 20.28 24.35 -10.77
N THR A 451 20.77 23.24 -10.20
CA THR A 451 22.15 23.07 -9.73
C THR A 451 22.71 21.80 -10.34
N THR A 452 23.97 21.80 -10.75
CA THR A 452 24.68 20.58 -11.18
C THR A 452 24.71 19.57 -10.03
N ARG A 453 24.45 18.29 -10.33
CA ARG A 453 24.35 17.23 -9.31
C ARG A 453 25.17 16.02 -9.67
N ASP A 454 25.80 15.45 -8.66
CA ASP A 454 26.61 14.25 -8.78
C ASP A 454 25.75 13.03 -9.13
N VAL A 455 26.28 12.23 -10.05
CA VAL A 455 25.70 10.96 -10.48
C VAL A 455 26.50 9.82 -9.86
N TYR A 456 25.78 8.82 -9.35
CA TYR A 456 26.34 7.71 -8.60
C TYR A 456 26.09 6.37 -9.29
N ARG A 457 27.12 5.54 -9.36
CA ARG A 457 26.94 4.09 -9.58
C ARG A 457 26.94 3.41 -8.22
N ILE A 458 26.02 2.47 -8.05
CA ILE A 458 25.89 1.70 -6.82
C ILE A 458 26.05 0.23 -7.20
N ASP A 459 27.03 -0.41 -6.58
CA ASP A 459 27.35 -1.82 -6.74
C ASP A 459 27.67 -2.45 -5.37
N VAL A 460 28.17 -3.68 -5.36
CA VAL A 460 28.52 -4.39 -4.11
C VAL A 460 29.60 -3.70 -3.27
N ALA A 461 30.42 -2.84 -3.87
CA ALA A 461 31.41 -2.03 -3.16
C ALA A 461 30.81 -0.73 -2.59
N GLY A 462 29.54 -0.45 -2.87
CA GLY A 462 28.78 0.69 -2.38
C GLY A 462 28.61 1.79 -3.43
N ARG A 463 28.39 3.02 -2.94
CA ARG A 463 28.07 4.20 -3.76
C ARG A 463 29.35 4.90 -4.22
N ARG A 464 29.56 5.01 -5.54
CA ARG A 464 30.70 5.72 -6.17
C ARG A 464 30.22 6.80 -7.13
N ARG A 465 30.78 8.01 -7.03
CA ARG A 465 30.56 9.09 -8.00
C ARG A 465 31.13 8.70 -9.37
N VAL A 466 30.32 8.80 -10.42
CA VAL A 466 30.69 8.46 -11.81
C VAL A 466 30.52 9.60 -12.79
N GLY A 467 29.99 10.74 -12.34
CA GLY A 467 29.81 11.92 -13.18
C GLY A 467 28.98 12.99 -12.49
N SER A 468 28.48 13.93 -13.28
CA SER A 468 27.55 14.96 -12.86
C SER A 468 26.60 15.31 -14.01
N LEU A 469 25.36 15.63 -13.69
CA LEU A 469 24.37 16.15 -14.63
C LEU A 469 24.21 17.66 -14.45
N ASP A 470 24.19 18.39 -15.56
CA ASP A 470 23.99 19.84 -15.59
C ASP A 470 22.49 20.14 -15.82
N PRO A 471 21.87 21.06 -15.06
CA PRO A 471 20.46 21.45 -15.24
C PRO A 471 20.11 21.97 -16.65
N ARG A 472 21.08 22.26 -17.52
CA ARG A 472 20.84 22.46 -18.97
C ARG A 472 20.13 21.27 -19.62
N ASP A 473 20.30 20.07 -19.07
CA ASP A 473 19.51 18.89 -19.38
C ASP A 473 18.11 19.06 -18.74
N GLN A 474 17.23 19.85 -19.37
CA GLN A 474 15.98 20.33 -18.78
C GLN A 474 15.11 19.24 -18.12
N THR A 475 15.18 18.00 -18.60
CA THR A 475 14.51 16.83 -18.01
C THR A 475 15.37 15.57 -18.10
N VAL A 476 15.17 14.64 -17.18
CA VAL A 476 15.76 13.29 -17.20
C VAL A 476 14.68 12.23 -17.23
N LEU A 477 14.94 11.11 -17.92
CA LEU A 477 14.09 9.93 -17.86
C LEU A 477 14.48 9.05 -16.67
N VAL A 478 13.53 8.80 -15.79
CA VAL A 478 13.72 8.10 -14.51
C VAL A 478 12.95 6.78 -14.52
N GLY A 479 13.67 5.67 -14.38
CA GLY A 479 13.12 4.31 -14.39
C GLY A 479 12.72 3.79 -13.01
N GLY A 480 12.84 4.61 -11.97
CA GLY A 480 12.45 4.26 -10.61
C GLY A 480 13.10 5.16 -9.56
N ARG A 481 12.73 4.93 -8.30
CA ARG A 481 13.37 5.52 -7.13
C ARG A 481 13.79 4.44 -6.15
N ALA A 482 14.73 4.77 -5.28
CA ALA A 482 15.14 3.93 -4.17
C ALA A 482 15.72 4.80 -3.04
N VAL A 483 15.89 4.22 -1.87
CA VAL A 483 16.77 4.76 -0.85
C VAL A 483 17.99 3.83 -0.77
N HIS A 484 19.20 4.41 -0.70
CA HIS A 484 20.43 3.64 -0.52
C HIS A 484 21.29 4.27 0.57
N ASP A 485 21.60 3.52 1.61
CA ASP A 485 22.32 4.01 2.79
C ASP A 485 21.68 5.31 3.33
N GLY A 486 20.34 5.29 3.47
CA GLY A 486 19.54 6.43 3.93
C GLY A 486 19.38 7.57 2.92
N LEU A 487 20.06 7.55 1.76
CA LEU A 487 19.98 8.61 0.74
C LEU A 487 18.86 8.32 -0.26
N PRO A 488 17.82 9.17 -0.38
CA PRO A 488 16.82 9.04 -1.43
C PRO A 488 17.40 9.37 -2.81
N LEU A 489 17.14 8.48 -3.77
CA LEU A 489 17.71 8.49 -5.11
C LEU A 489 16.64 8.20 -6.16
N VAL A 490 16.88 8.69 -7.38
CA VAL A 490 16.20 8.27 -8.60
C VAL A 490 17.17 7.55 -9.54
N ARG A 491 16.70 6.52 -10.24
CA ARG A 491 17.49 5.75 -11.19
C ARG A 491 17.25 6.26 -12.61
N LEU A 492 18.31 6.68 -13.28
CA LEU A 492 18.27 7.16 -14.66
C LEU A 492 17.98 5.97 -15.61
N ALA A 493 17.03 6.16 -16.53
CA ALA A 493 16.62 5.14 -17.49
C ALA A 493 17.38 5.22 -18.82
N GLU A 494 17.85 6.40 -19.21
CA GLU A 494 18.47 6.65 -20.52
C GLU A 494 19.73 7.51 -20.44
N GLY A 495 20.39 7.70 -21.59
CA GLY A 495 21.56 8.56 -21.75
C GLY A 495 22.88 7.96 -21.24
N PRO A 496 23.97 8.75 -21.24
CA PRO A 496 25.32 8.30 -20.84
C PRO A 496 25.41 7.76 -19.41
N HIS A 497 24.44 8.09 -18.58
CA HIS A 497 24.35 7.68 -17.17
C HIS A 497 23.23 6.67 -16.90
N ALA A 498 22.66 6.02 -17.92
CA ALA A 498 21.63 5.00 -17.75
C ALA A 498 22.03 3.94 -16.72
N GLY A 499 21.09 3.59 -15.83
CA GLY A 499 21.30 2.68 -14.71
C GLY A 499 22.05 3.26 -13.52
N SER A 500 22.53 4.49 -13.60
CA SER A 500 23.11 5.23 -12.48
C SER A 500 22.02 5.99 -11.71
N TYR A 501 22.41 6.56 -10.57
CA TYR A 501 21.51 7.17 -9.60
C TYR A 501 21.83 8.64 -9.37
N LEU A 502 20.79 9.42 -9.11
CA LEU A 502 20.85 10.84 -8.81
C LEU A 502 20.10 11.09 -7.49
N PRO A 503 20.55 12.00 -6.60
CA PRO A 503 19.77 12.39 -5.42
C PRO A 503 18.35 12.81 -5.78
N LEU A 504 17.35 12.37 -5.03
CA LEU A 504 15.95 12.73 -5.28
C LEU A 504 15.74 14.26 -5.31
N ALA A 505 16.47 15.00 -4.47
CA ALA A 505 16.43 16.47 -4.43
C ALA A 505 16.95 17.16 -5.71
N ALA A 506 17.56 16.41 -6.61
CA ALA A 506 18.00 16.90 -7.92
C ALA A 506 16.87 16.95 -8.96
N VAL A 507 15.70 16.38 -8.67
CA VAL A 507 14.56 16.35 -9.58
C VAL A 507 13.32 16.95 -8.92
N VAL A 508 12.44 17.50 -9.75
CA VAL A 508 11.11 17.96 -9.31
C VAL A 508 10.13 16.79 -9.38
N THR A 509 9.68 16.33 -8.21
CA THR A 509 8.65 15.28 -8.10
C THR A 509 7.24 15.82 -7.82
N GLY A 510 7.11 17.10 -7.49
CA GLY A 510 5.83 17.81 -7.29
C GLY A 510 5.40 18.64 -8.52
N PRO A 511 4.25 19.35 -8.48
CA PRO A 511 3.88 20.28 -9.54
C PRO A 511 4.92 21.41 -9.62
N THR A 512 5.29 21.79 -10.84
CA THR A 512 6.14 22.96 -11.12
C THR A 512 5.31 24.23 -10.89
N GLY A 513 5.13 24.60 -9.63
CA GLY A 513 4.65 25.93 -9.23
C GLY A 513 5.82 26.89 -9.12
N SER A 514 5.70 28.04 -9.76
CA SER A 514 6.67 29.15 -9.90
C SER A 514 7.84 29.18 -8.91
N THR A 515 9.05 29.21 -9.47
CA THR A 515 10.25 29.74 -8.82
C THR A 515 9.91 31.03 -8.07
N GLY A 516 10.07 31.02 -6.75
CA GLY A 516 10.04 32.24 -5.94
C GLY A 516 11.18 33.15 -6.39
N SER A 517 10.83 34.22 -7.09
CA SER A 517 11.67 35.39 -7.21
C SER A 517 11.88 35.93 -5.80
N THR A 518 13.11 35.86 -5.32
CA THR A 518 13.60 36.70 -4.23
C THR A 518 13.63 38.14 -4.75
N ASP A 519 12.54 38.89 -4.56
CA ASP A 519 12.60 40.35 -4.66
C ASP A 519 12.82 40.94 -3.27
N SER A 520 14.04 41.42 -3.08
CA SER A 520 14.45 42.32 -2.03
C SER A 520 13.86 43.71 -2.27
N SER A 521 12.91 44.12 -1.44
CA SER A 521 12.68 45.52 -1.05
C SER A 521 11.93 45.45 0.29
N GLY A 522 12.28 46.16 1.36
CA GLY A 522 12.90 47.48 1.43
C GLY A 522 11.89 48.51 1.95
N SER A 523 11.46 48.33 3.21
CA SER A 523 10.89 49.32 4.15
C SER A 523 9.68 50.22 3.79
N THR A 524 8.93 50.55 4.86
CA THR A 524 7.89 51.59 5.05
C THR A 524 6.50 51.17 4.56
N GLY A 525 5.41 51.31 5.28
CA GLY A 525 5.08 51.90 6.58
C GLY A 525 3.53 51.82 6.74
N GLU A 526 3.07 51.81 7.98
CA GLU A 526 1.73 52.24 8.45
C GLU A 526 0.43 51.61 7.88
N ASP A 527 -0.26 50.91 8.79
CA ASP A 527 -1.59 51.28 9.33
C ASP A 527 -2.81 51.30 8.36
N GLN A 528 -3.75 50.35 8.54
CA GLN A 528 -5.17 50.64 8.87
C GLN A 528 -6.10 49.40 8.91
N ARG A 529 -6.59 49.13 10.12
CA ARG A 529 -7.97 48.83 10.58
C ARG A 529 -8.94 47.96 9.75
N PHE A 530 -9.39 46.89 10.43
CA PHE A 530 -10.79 46.48 10.66
C PHE A 530 -11.87 46.89 9.65
N ARG A 531 -12.49 45.87 9.03
CA ARG A 531 -13.89 45.47 9.30
C ARG A 531 -14.13 44.02 8.90
#